data_AF-A0A662U3Y4-F1
#
_entry.id   AF-A0A662U3Y4-F1
#
_cell.length_a   1.000
_cell.length_b   1.000
_cell.length_c   1.000
_cell.angle_alpha   90.00
_cell.angle_beta   90.00
_cell.angle_gamma   90.00
#
_symmetry.space_group_name_H-M   'P 1'
#
loop_
_entity.id
_entity.type
_entity.pdbx_description
1 polymer ?
#
loop_
_entity_poly.entity_id
_entity_poly.type
_entity_poly.pdbx_seq_one_letter_code
_entity_poly.pdbx_strand_id
1 'polypeptide(L)'
;MKIFAPLILTIVFHELVHVAIAVKLGYKVKVGYGRIRFNPVMYVKVVSGIRKKHYIAIILSPLIILSLAAIGLALVIPNSLIKQALSVLFIMNTAGSSGDILLALSVMRISEDALVEDYGTMIVANKPIPSPYSERVSLIVKLLAILAVLTLIVLFKVKVIVVK
;
A
#
# COMPACT_ATOMS: atom_id res chain seq x y z
N MET A 1 -17.99 15.57 2.73
CA MET A 1 -17.03 15.85 1.63
C MET A 1 -15.57 15.99 2.06
N LYS A 2 -15.24 16.48 3.27
CA LYS A 2 -13.86 16.82 3.68
C LYS A 2 -12.84 15.65 3.73
N ILE A 3 -13.27 14.40 3.90
CA ILE A 3 -12.37 13.22 4.02
C ILE A 3 -12.18 12.47 2.70
N PHE A 4 -13.18 12.53 1.80
CA PHE A 4 -13.15 11.79 0.53
C PHE A 4 -12.08 12.31 -0.44
N ALA A 5 -11.87 13.62 -0.50
CA ALA A 5 -10.83 14.19 -1.35
C ALA A 5 -9.41 13.74 -0.93
N PRO A 6 -9.00 13.85 0.35
CA PRO A 6 -7.74 13.27 0.83
C PRO A 6 -7.59 11.77 0.55
N LEU A 7 -8.67 10.99 0.69
CA LEU A 7 -8.65 9.55 0.39
C LEU A 7 -8.30 9.28 -1.08
N ILE A 8 -9.01 9.90 -2.01
CA ILE A 8 -8.77 9.74 -3.45
C ILE A 8 -7.34 10.21 -3.80
N LEU A 9 -6.93 11.36 -3.27
CA LEU A 9 -5.58 11.88 -3.47
C LEU A 9 -4.51 10.92 -2.95
N THR A 10 -4.76 10.25 -1.83
CA THR A 10 -3.81 9.27 -1.27
C THR A 10 -3.57 8.12 -2.24
N ILE A 11 -4.64 7.57 -2.82
CA ILE A 11 -4.53 6.49 -3.82
C ILE A 11 -3.74 6.98 -5.03
N VAL A 12 -4.07 8.16 -5.56
CA VAL A 12 -3.37 8.74 -6.71
C VAL A 12 -1.88 8.94 -6.41
N PHE A 13 -1.53 9.57 -5.29
CA PHE A 13 -0.13 9.79 -4.94
C PHE A 13 0.63 8.49 -4.67
N HIS A 14 -0.02 7.50 -4.05
CA HIS A 14 0.58 6.20 -3.77
C HIS A 14 1.03 5.51 -5.07
N GLU A 15 0.11 5.37 -6.03
CA GLU A 15 0.43 4.78 -7.33
C GLU A 15 1.46 5.60 -8.12
N LEU A 16 1.36 6.93 -8.07
CA LEU A 16 2.33 7.81 -8.72
C LEU A 16 3.76 7.63 -8.17
N VAL A 17 3.92 7.37 -6.88
CA VAL A 17 5.24 7.13 -6.30
C VAL A 17 5.83 5.81 -6.80
N HIS A 18 5.05 4.73 -6.89
CA HIS A 18 5.52 3.49 -7.51
C HIS A 18 5.99 3.74 -8.96
N VAL A 19 5.16 4.43 -9.75
CA VAL A 19 5.49 4.78 -11.15
C VAL A 19 6.78 5.60 -11.21
N ALA A 20 6.89 6.65 -10.39
CA ALA A 20 8.04 7.54 -10.38
C ALA A 20 9.34 6.81 -10.06
N ILE A 21 9.31 5.92 -9.06
CA ILE A 21 10.49 5.12 -8.69
C ILE A 21 10.82 4.07 -9.75
N ALA A 22 9.81 3.42 -10.35
CA ALA A 22 10.03 2.48 -11.44
C ALA A 22 10.70 3.16 -12.66
N VAL A 23 10.18 4.32 -13.08
CA VAL A 23 10.75 5.11 -14.17
C VAL A 23 12.17 5.59 -13.84
N LYS A 24 12.40 6.08 -12.61
CA LYS A 24 13.73 6.50 -12.14
C LYS A 24 14.76 5.37 -12.16
N LEU A 25 14.32 4.13 -11.92
CA LEU A 25 15.17 2.93 -11.98
C LEU A 25 15.34 2.38 -13.41
N GLY A 26 14.82 3.07 -14.43
CA GLY A 26 14.98 2.73 -15.84
C GLY A 26 13.92 1.78 -16.39
N TYR A 27 12.85 1.52 -15.65
CA TYR A 27 11.78 0.64 -16.10
C TYR A 27 10.73 1.37 -16.92
N LYS A 28 10.27 0.73 -18.00
CA LYS A 28 9.12 1.21 -18.78
C LYS A 28 7.85 0.75 -18.11
N VAL A 29 6.99 1.70 -17.81
CA VAL A 29 5.72 1.50 -17.13
C VAL A 29 4.57 1.71 -18.11
N LYS A 30 3.56 0.83 -18.08
CA LYS A 30 2.29 0.99 -18.78
C LYS A 30 1.17 1.03 -17.76
N VAL A 31 0.32 2.03 -17.84
CA VAL A 31 -0.91 2.11 -17.07
C VAL A 31 -1.99 1.38 -17.86
N GLY A 32 -2.68 0.43 -17.21
CA GLY A 32 -3.75 -0.37 -17.80
C GLY A 32 -5.02 -0.30 -16.96
N TYR A 33 -6.13 -0.73 -17.56
CA TYR A 33 -7.38 -0.99 -16.85
C TYR A 33 -7.65 -2.49 -16.88
N GLY A 34 -8.09 -3.05 -15.76
CA GLY A 34 -8.38 -4.47 -15.61
C GLY A 34 -9.57 -4.71 -14.69
N ARG A 35 -9.79 -5.99 -14.34
CA ARG A 35 -10.89 -6.40 -13.47
C ARG A 35 -10.39 -7.46 -12.49
N ILE A 36 -10.47 -7.19 -11.18
CA ILE A 36 -10.30 -8.23 -10.15
C ILE A 36 -11.70 -8.67 -9.73
N ARG A 37 -12.09 -9.90 -10.10
CA ARG A 37 -13.48 -10.39 -10.02
C ARG A 37 -14.45 -9.43 -10.73
N PHE A 38 -15.17 -8.61 -9.97
CA PHE A 38 -16.17 -7.66 -10.50
C PHE A 38 -15.70 -6.21 -10.49
N ASN A 39 -14.66 -5.86 -9.73
CA ASN A 39 -14.24 -4.48 -9.53
C ASN A 39 -13.26 -4.05 -10.63
N PRO A 40 -13.52 -2.93 -11.33
CA PRO A 40 -12.52 -2.33 -12.21
C PRO A 40 -11.35 -1.84 -11.37
N VAL A 41 -10.13 -2.19 -11.78
CA VAL A 41 -8.90 -1.71 -11.15
C VAL A 41 -8.05 -1.03 -12.21
N MET A 42 -7.52 0.14 -11.89
CA MET A 42 -6.38 0.66 -12.64
C MET A 42 -5.13 -0.02 -12.09
N TYR A 43 -4.26 -0.47 -12.98
CA TYR A 43 -3.02 -1.12 -12.58
C TYR A 43 -1.84 -0.56 -13.37
N VAL A 44 -0.69 -0.62 -12.72
CA VAL A 44 0.58 -0.19 -13.27
C VAL A 44 1.41 -1.44 -13.55
N LYS A 45 1.70 -1.71 -14.83
CA LYS A 45 2.54 -2.85 -15.25
C LYS A 45 3.90 -2.37 -15.71
N VAL A 46 4.95 -3.03 -15.24
CA VAL A 46 6.30 -2.88 -15.81
C VAL A 46 6.45 -3.86 -16.98
N VAL A 47 6.95 -3.37 -18.12
CA VAL A 47 6.97 -4.12 -19.40
C VAL A 47 8.06 -5.21 -19.45
N SER A 48 8.97 -5.23 -18.48
CA SER A 48 10.13 -6.13 -18.42
C SER A 48 10.26 -6.76 -17.04
N GLY A 49 10.97 -7.88 -16.96
CA GLY A 49 11.38 -8.46 -15.68
C GLY A 49 12.12 -7.45 -14.80
N ILE A 50 11.64 -7.26 -13.58
CA ILE A 50 12.20 -6.35 -12.58
C ILE A 50 13.18 -7.14 -11.72
N ARG A 51 14.39 -6.60 -11.51
CA ARG A 51 15.35 -7.21 -10.59
C ARG A 51 14.79 -7.17 -9.17
N LYS A 52 14.96 -8.26 -8.41
CA LYS A 52 14.50 -8.38 -7.02
C LYS A 52 14.66 -7.10 -6.18
N LYS A 53 15.88 -6.55 -6.13
CA LYS A 53 16.18 -5.33 -5.35
C LYS A 53 15.41 -4.10 -5.82
N HIS A 54 15.24 -3.96 -7.14
CA HIS A 54 14.49 -2.85 -7.71
C HIS A 54 12.99 -3.02 -7.45
N TYR A 55 12.46 -4.23 -7.53
CA TYR A 55 11.06 -4.50 -7.21
C TYR A 55 10.75 -4.11 -5.77
N ILE A 56 11.56 -4.56 -4.80
CA ILE A 56 11.42 -4.20 -3.38
C ILE A 56 11.49 -2.68 -3.19
N ALA A 57 12.44 -2.00 -3.85
CA ALA A 57 12.55 -0.55 -3.77
C ALA A 57 11.32 0.18 -4.34
N ILE A 58 10.74 -0.30 -5.44
CA ILE A 58 9.54 0.27 -6.06
C ILE A 58 8.35 0.09 -5.12
N ILE A 59 8.08 -1.13 -4.65
CA ILE A 59 6.86 -1.39 -3.86
C ILE A 59 6.90 -0.78 -2.47
N LEU A 60 8.07 -0.67 -1.83
CA LEU A 60 8.16 -0.04 -0.50
C LEU A 60 8.25 1.49 -0.58
N SER A 61 8.39 2.05 -1.79
CA SER A 61 8.61 3.49 -1.94
C SER A 61 7.45 4.38 -1.48
N PRO A 62 6.15 4.07 -1.72
CA PRO A 62 5.07 4.93 -1.21
C PRO A 62 5.01 4.91 0.31
N LEU A 63 5.19 3.73 0.93
CA LEU A 63 5.25 3.61 2.39
C LEU A 63 6.32 4.52 2.97
N ILE A 64 7.51 4.58 2.38
CA ILE A 64 8.62 5.39 2.92
C ILE A 64 8.42 6.87 2.56
N ILE A 65 8.29 7.18 1.28
CA ILE A 65 8.31 8.56 0.76
C ILE A 65 7.10 9.34 1.23
N LEU A 66 5.89 8.80 1.06
CA LEU A 66 4.67 9.53 1.41
C LEU A 66 4.50 9.64 2.93
N SER A 67 4.90 8.63 3.69
CA SER A 67 4.79 8.69 5.15
C SER A 67 5.75 9.73 5.74
N LEU A 68 7.00 9.76 5.29
CA LEU A 68 7.97 10.76 5.73
C LEU A 68 7.56 12.17 5.29
N ALA A 69 7.09 12.33 4.05
CA ALA A 69 6.58 13.61 3.56
C ALA A 69 5.36 14.08 4.37
N ALA A 70 4.41 13.19 4.66
CA ALA A 70 3.22 13.54 5.43
C ALA A 70 3.55 13.98 6.85
N ILE A 71 4.44 13.26 7.54
CA ILE A 71 4.91 13.65 8.88
C ILE A 71 5.66 14.98 8.81
N GLY A 72 6.65 15.11 7.92
CA GLY A 72 7.46 16.32 7.80
C GLY A 72 6.63 17.57 7.50
N LEU A 73 5.70 17.47 6.53
CA LEU A 73 4.81 18.57 6.18
C LEU A 73 3.82 18.91 7.31
N ALA A 74 3.31 17.92 8.03
CA ALA A 74 2.38 18.15 9.14
C ALA A 74 3.04 18.87 10.33
N LEU A 75 4.36 18.74 10.49
CA LEU A 75 5.12 19.43 11.53
C LEU A 75 5.34 20.92 11.21
N VAL A 76 5.53 21.27 9.93
CA VAL A 76 5.87 22.64 9.52
C VAL A 76 4.66 23.47 9.08
N ILE A 77 3.60 22.85 8.55
CA ILE A 77 2.43 23.59 8.06
C ILE A 77 1.48 23.88 9.22
N PRO A 78 1.18 25.15 9.56
CA PRO A 78 0.33 25.48 10.71
C PRO A 78 -1.18 25.27 10.45
N ASN A 79 -1.59 25.14 9.18
CA ASN A 79 -3.00 25.03 8.80
C ASN A 79 -3.62 23.69 9.25
N SER A 80 -4.65 23.75 10.10
CA SER A 80 -5.30 22.58 10.70
C SER A 80 -6.00 21.67 9.68
N LEU A 81 -6.59 22.23 8.62
CA LEU A 81 -7.22 21.46 7.55
C LEU A 81 -6.18 20.64 6.77
N ILE A 82 -5.03 21.26 6.46
CA ILE A 82 -3.93 20.58 5.77
C ILE A 82 -3.36 19.47 6.65
N LYS A 83 -3.17 19.72 7.95
CA LYS A 83 -2.73 18.68 8.89
C LYS A 83 -3.67 17.48 8.90
N GLN A 84 -4.99 17.71 8.96
CA GLN A 84 -5.98 16.63 8.88
C GLN A 84 -5.87 15.84 7.58
N ALA A 85 -5.70 16.51 6.43
CA ALA A 85 -5.51 15.85 5.14
C ALA A 85 -4.22 15.00 5.11
N LEU A 86 -3.12 15.52 5.66
CA LEU A 86 -1.85 14.79 5.78
C LEU A 86 -1.96 13.59 6.73
N SER A 87 -2.73 13.70 7.82
CA SER A 87 -3.02 12.56 8.71
C SER A 87 -3.80 11.47 7.98
N VAL A 88 -4.84 11.83 7.20
CA VAL A 88 -5.57 10.87 6.37
C VAL A 88 -4.63 10.22 5.36
N LEU A 89 -3.79 11.00 4.68
CA LEU A 89 -2.80 10.48 3.74
C LEU A 89 -1.85 9.50 4.40
N PHE A 90 -1.26 9.85 5.55
CA PHE A 90 -0.37 8.96 6.29
C PHE A 90 -1.05 7.64 6.69
N ILE A 91 -2.23 7.71 7.31
CA ILE A 91 -2.96 6.54 7.79
C ILE A 91 -3.33 5.63 6.62
N MET A 92 -3.92 6.21 5.57
CA MET A 92 -4.42 5.46 4.43
C MET A 92 -3.31 4.90 3.56
N ASN A 93 -2.21 5.63 3.37
CA ASN A 93 -1.01 5.13 2.70
C ASN A 93 -0.40 3.95 3.47
N THR A 94 -0.27 4.07 4.80
CA THR A 94 0.27 3.00 5.64
C THR A 94 -0.61 1.75 5.60
N ALA A 95 -1.93 1.92 5.69
CA ALA A 95 -2.87 0.81 5.57
C ALA A 95 -2.85 0.17 4.17
N GLY A 96 -2.81 0.99 3.12
CA GLY A 96 -2.72 0.56 1.72
C GLY A 96 -1.45 -0.24 1.43
N SER A 97 -0.31 0.19 1.96
CA SER A 97 0.98 -0.49 1.81
C SER A 97 1.09 -1.83 2.54
N SER A 98 0.05 -2.29 3.26
CA SER A 98 0.05 -3.64 3.82
C SER A 98 0.24 -4.72 2.74
N GLY A 99 -0.37 -4.53 1.56
CA GLY A 99 -0.15 -5.40 0.40
C GLY A 99 1.30 -5.38 -0.09
N ASP A 100 1.88 -4.18 -0.22
CA ASP A 100 3.27 -3.99 -0.64
C ASP A 100 4.24 -4.67 0.30
N ILE A 101 4.03 -4.57 1.61
CA ILE A 101 4.87 -5.22 2.63
C ILE A 101 4.83 -6.74 2.44
N LEU A 102 3.65 -7.32 2.21
CA LEU A 102 3.51 -8.77 1.98
C LEU A 102 4.22 -9.22 0.70
N LEU A 103 4.08 -8.45 -0.38
CA LEU A 103 4.79 -8.72 -1.64
C LEU A 103 6.31 -8.58 -1.45
N ALA A 104 6.77 -7.57 -0.72
CA ALA A 104 8.17 -7.36 -0.40
C ALA A 104 8.74 -8.53 0.40
N LEU A 105 8.06 -8.96 1.45
CA LEU A 105 8.48 -10.10 2.28
C LEU A 105 8.57 -11.40 1.48
N SER A 106 7.65 -11.60 0.52
CA SER A 106 7.68 -12.76 -0.38
C SER A 106 8.87 -12.67 -1.34
N VAL A 107 9.06 -11.51 -1.99
CA VAL A 107 10.15 -11.30 -2.96
C VAL A 107 11.53 -11.30 -2.31
N MET A 108 11.66 -10.82 -1.07
CA MET A 108 12.91 -10.87 -0.30
C MET A 108 13.48 -12.29 -0.16
N ARG A 109 12.63 -13.31 -0.24
CA ARG A 109 13.00 -14.73 -0.11
C ARG A 109 13.25 -15.43 -1.44
N ILE A 110 13.06 -14.75 -2.57
CA ILE A 110 13.40 -15.27 -3.90
C ILE A 110 14.91 -15.12 -4.13
N SER A 111 15.49 -15.93 -5.01
CA SER A 111 16.87 -15.81 -5.48
C SER A 111 17.20 -14.41 -6.03
N GLU A 112 18.44 -13.94 -5.83
CA GLU A 112 18.88 -12.58 -6.22
C GLU A 112 18.91 -12.35 -7.75
N ASP A 113 19.08 -13.42 -8.54
CA ASP A 113 19.05 -13.42 -10.00
C ASP A 113 17.63 -13.49 -10.57
N ALA A 114 16.60 -13.62 -9.73
CA ALA A 114 15.23 -13.71 -10.18
C ALA A 114 14.74 -12.39 -10.77
N LEU A 115 13.89 -12.54 -11.80
CA LEU A 115 13.16 -11.46 -12.42
C LEU A 115 11.69 -11.58 -12.02
N VAL A 116 11.16 -10.48 -11.50
CA VAL A 116 9.77 -10.35 -11.06
C VAL A 116 9.00 -9.56 -12.13
N GLU A 117 7.92 -10.13 -12.63
CA GLU A 117 6.95 -9.46 -13.47
C GLU A 117 5.74 -9.08 -12.63
N ASP A 118 5.40 -7.79 -12.66
CA ASP A 118 4.26 -7.25 -11.94
C ASP A 118 3.11 -6.94 -12.91
N TYR A 119 1.98 -7.62 -12.72
CA TYR A 119 0.75 -7.41 -13.47
C TYR A 119 -0.25 -6.51 -12.72
N GLY A 120 0.18 -5.93 -11.59
CA GLY A 120 -0.57 -5.06 -10.69
C GLY A 120 -1.62 -5.75 -9.84
N THR A 121 -2.15 -6.89 -10.29
CA THR A 121 -3.06 -7.74 -9.50
C THR A 121 -2.40 -9.02 -9.00
N MET A 122 -1.25 -9.37 -9.60
CA MET A 122 -0.47 -10.54 -9.28
C MET A 122 0.98 -10.32 -9.71
N ILE A 123 1.89 -11.01 -9.04
CA ILE A 123 3.27 -11.11 -9.47
C ILE A 123 3.59 -12.51 -9.97
N VAL A 124 4.43 -12.56 -10.99
CA VAL A 124 5.00 -13.80 -11.51
C VAL A 124 6.52 -13.65 -11.44
N ALA A 125 7.22 -14.72 -11.10
CA ALA A 125 8.67 -14.73 -11.17
C ALA A 125 9.14 -15.97 -11.92
N ASN A 126 10.32 -15.88 -12.52
CA ASN A 126 10.98 -17.02 -13.16
C ASN A 126 11.51 -18.08 -12.16
N LYS A 127 11.26 -17.85 -10.85
CA LYS A 127 11.58 -18.75 -9.74
C LYS A 127 10.36 -18.84 -8.81
N PRO A 128 10.20 -19.93 -8.04
CA PRO A 128 9.11 -20.05 -7.08
C PRO A 128 9.07 -18.87 -6.09
N ILE A 129 7.88 -18.31 -5.90
CA ILE A 129 7.64 -17.24 -4.92
C ILE A 129 7.19 -17.91 -3.61
N PRO A 130 8.04 -17.90 -2.57
CA PRO A 130 7.68 -18.49 -1.28
C PRO A 130 6.66 -17.62 -0.54
N SER A 131 5.97 -18.19 0.44
CA SER A 131 5.07 -17.42 1.30
C SER A 131 5.84 -16.34 2.08
N PRO A 132 5.20 -15.20 2.40
CA PRO A 132 5.84 -14.10 3.12
C PRO A 132 6.19 -14.44 4.58
N TYR A 133 5.51 -15.45 5.16
CA TYR A 133 5.72 -15.94 6.52
C TYR A 133 5.18 -17.37 6.67
N SER A 134 5.47 -18.01 7.80
CA SER A 134 5.01 -19.37 8.11
C SER A 134 3.52 -19.38 8.50
N GLU A 135 2.90 -20.56 8.46
CA GLU A 135 1.49 -20.73 8.84
C GLU A 135 1.19 -20.30 10.28
N ARG A 136 2.12 -20.55 11.21
CA ARG A 136 1.98 -20.11 12.61
C ARG A 136 1.92 -18.58 12.72
N VAL A 137 2.80 -17.88 12.01
CA VAL A 137 2.79 -16.41 11.97
C VAL A 137 1.51 -15.91 11.31
N SER A 138 1.07 -16.56 10.23
CA SER A 138 -0.23 -16.26 9.58
C SER A 138 -1.39 -16.35 10.56
N LEU A 139 -1.44 -17.41 11.36
CA LEU A 139 -2.47 -17.60 12.39
C LEU A 139 -2.43 -16.48 13.44
N ILE A 140 -1.25 -16.17 13.97
CA ILE A 140 -1.07 -15.11 14.97
C ILE A 140 -1.54 -13.76 14.43
N VAL A 141 -1.12 -13.38 13.22
CA VAL A 141 -1.53 -12.12 12.58
C VAL A 141 -3.04 -12.06 12.42
N LYS A 142 -3.69 -13.15 11.99
CA LYS A 142 -5.15 -13.24 11.87
C LYS A 142 -5.85 -13.06 13.22
N LEU A 143 -5.37 -13.73 14.27
CA LEU A 143 -5.94 -13.62 15.61
C LEU A 143 -5.81 -12.18 16.16
N LEU A 144 -4.65 -11.55 15.97
CA LEU A 144 -4.43 -10.16 16.37
C LEU A 144 -5.34 -9.19 15.61
N ALA A 145 -5.52 -9.41 14.30
CA ALA A 145 -6.44 -8.59 13.50
C ALA A 145 -7.89 -8.72 13.98
N ILE A 146 -8.35 -9.95 14.25
CA ILE A 146 -9.69 -10.20 14.82
C ILE A 146 -9.84 -9.50 16.17
N LEU A 147 -8.86 -9.64 17.06
CA LEU A 147 -8.88 -8.99 18.37
C LEU A 147 -8.94 -7.46 18.26
N ALA A 148 -8.18 -6.87 17.33
CA ALA A 148 -8.20 -5.43 17.08
C ALA A 148 -9.59 -4.96 16.61
N VAL A 149 -10.22 -5.70 15.69
CA VAL A 149 -11.60 -5.39 15.23
C VAL A 149 -12.61 -5.50 16.37
N LEU A 150 -12.54 -6.57 17.17
CA LEU A 150 -13.42 -6.75 18.33
C LEU A 150 -13.24 -5.61 19.35
N THR A 151 -12.00 -5.22 19.62
CA THR A 151 -11.68 -4.11 20.52
C THR A 151 -12.26 -2.80 19.99
N LEU A 152 -12.12 -2.53 18.68
CA LEU A 152 -12.72 -1.35 18.06
C LEU A 152 -14.24 -1.35 18.23
N ILE A 153 -14.93 -2.47 17.96
CA ILE A 153 -16.38 -2.59 18.12
C ILE A 153 -16.82 -2.30 19.56
N VAL A 154 -16.13 -2.88 20.56
CA VAL A 154 -16.45 -2.68 21.98
C VAL A 154 -16.21 -1.24 22.43
N LEU A 155 -15.13 -0.61 21.94
CA LEU A 155 -14.79 0.77 22.29
C LEU A 155 -15.61 1.82 21.52
N PHE A 156 -16.21 1.47 20.38
CA PHE A 156 -17.05 2.36 19.59
C PHE A 156 -18.39 2.61 20.29
N LYS A 157 -18.41 3.52 21.28
CA LYS A 157 -19.62 3.95 21.95
C LYS A 157 -20.45 4.86 21.04
N VAL A 158 -21.46 4.30 20.37
CA VAL A 158 -22.47 5.10 19.66
C VAL A 158 -23.45 5.68 20.69
N LYS A 159 -23.33 6.97 20.99
CA LYS A 159 -24.35 7.71 21.73
C LYS A 159 -25.45 8.13 20.75
N VAL A 160 -26.61 7.48 20.81
CA VAL A 160 -27.81 7.93 20.09
C VAL A 160 -28.45 9.05 20.92
N ILE A 161 -28.34 10.30 20.45
CA ILE A 161 -29.06 11.43 21.03
C ILE A 161 -30.35 11.58 20.24
N VAL A 162 -31.49 11.29 20.86
CA VAL A 162 -32.81 11.58 20.28
C VAL A 162 -33.10 13.06 20.54
N VAL A 163 -33.06 13.86 19.49
CA VAL A 163 -33.53 15.25 19.54
C VAL A 163 -35.05 15.21 19.47
N LYS A 164 -35.73 15.68 20.52
CA LYS A 164 -37.18 15.90 20.53
C LYS A 164 -37.50 17.24 19.87
#